data_AF-A0A2N1C3U6-F1
#
_entry.id   AF-A0A2N1C3U6-F1
#
_cell.length_a   1.000
_cell.length_b   1.000
_cell.length_c   1.000
_cell.angle_alpha   90.00
_cell.angle_beta   90.00
_cell.angle_gamma   90.00
#
_symmetry.space_group_name_H-M   'P 1'
#
loop_
_entity.id
_entity.type
_entity.pdbx_description
1 polymer ?
#
loop_
_entity_poly.entity_id
_entity_poly.type
_entity_poly.pdbx_seq_one_letter_code
_entity_poly.pdbx_strand_id
1 'polypeptide(L)'
;MDFKAKVIHHGAVNGVTGSCHQLVINATTSVLIDCGLFQGAEVSGKSASTGLAIDFDVSHITALIVTHCHIDHVGRIPYLLAAGFTGPIFCTEATASLLPLVIEDALKVGVTRDKGLIAACLKLLKQQNKPIPYKQWFDLPVNASANLNIKPQTSDSNRSVDFQQAKAKFQPAGHILGSAYVEIDLVLPQNIILEKPLDTPLVKGLSNLSDKKPDKPLTNKHRVVFSGDLGAPYAPLLPAPKSPYRADTLIIESTYGDKNHQSRKLRRQNLQRVIERAVADNGVVLIPAFSIGRTQELLYELEQIIYQQHKTQHKSQQKMASQSSGKHLKNSLGADKSVWQTIEVIVDSPMAANFTEQYKKFKGLWDAEAKQKVSKGRHPLNFSQLYTIGDHKQHLSVMKALAKRNKPAIVIAASGMCAGGRMMNYLKQFIGDKTTDILFVGYQAQGTPGRDIQQFANKFNGYVELDDKRYDINAAVHTLSGYSAHADQAGLVNFVKRMHHKPSHIKIVHGDEEAKQVLQSCYQTILPDAFIEIAE
;
A
#
# COMPACT_ATOMS: atom_id res chain seq x y z
N MET A 1 9.52 -18.90 -29.38
CA MET A 1 10.07 -17.55 -29.23
C MET A 1 9.29 -16.86 -28.13
N ASP A 2 9.91 -16.60 -26.98
CA ASP A 2 9.27 -15.83 -25.90
C ASP A 2 9.62 -14.35 -26.10
N PHE A 3 8.67 -13.59 -26.61
CA PHE A 3 8.81 -12.14 -26.73
C PHE A 3 8.63 -11.52 -25.35
N LYS A 4 9.66 -10.80 -24.85
CA LYS A 4 9.62 -10.18 -23.52
C LYS A 4 9.25 -8.70 -23.65
N ALA A 5 8.28 -8.26 -22.85
CA ALA A 5 8.01 -6.83 -22.70
C ALA A 5 9.18 -6.16 -21.98
N LYS A 6 9.68 -5.05 -22.52
CA LYS A 6 10.77 -4.28 -21.92
C LYS A 6 10.23 -3.34 -20.85
N VAL A 7 10.74 -3.48 -19.63
CA VAL A 7 10.44 -2.61 -18.49
C VAL A 7 11.74 -2.01 -17.98
N ILE A 8 11.75 -0.68 -17.80
CA ILE A 8 12.85 0.08 -17.22
C ILE A 8 12.39 0.57 -15.84
N HIS A 9 13.20 0.38 -14.81
CA HIS A 9 12.85 0.77 -13.44
C HIS A 9 13.56 2.08 -13.06
N HIS A 10 12.77 3.09 -12.68
CA HIS A 10 13.25 4.41 -12.23
C HIS A 10 13.15 4.58 -10.71
N GLY A 11 12.81 3.50 -9.99
CA GLY A 11 12.63 3.46 -8.55
C GLY A 11 12.00 2.15 -8.06
N ALA A 12 11.90 1.99 -6.73
CA ALA A 12 11.52 0.74 -6.05
C ALA A 12 12.33 -0.50 -6.46
N VAL A 13 13.59 -0.29 -6.86
CA VAL A 13 14.56 -1.36 -7.12
C VAL A 13 15.30 -1.69 -5.83
N ASN A 14 15.93 -0.69 -5.22
CA ASN A 14 16.70 -0.84 -3.98
C ASN A 14 15.86 -0.30 -2.81
N GLY A 15 14.94 -1.12 -2.29
CA GLY A 15 14.08 -0.79 -1.16
C GLY A 15 12.59 -0.76 -1.50
N VAL A 16 11.83 -0.02 -0.69
CA VAL A 16 10.35 -0.05 -0.64
C VAL A 16 9.70 1.26 -1.03
N THR A 17 10.46 2.25 -1.51
CA THR A 17 9.88 3.55 -1.88
C THR A 17 10.26 4.02 -3.29
N GLY A 18 9.65 5.12 -3.72
CA GLY A 18 9.98 5.75 -4.99
C GLY A 18 9.50 5.00 -6.24
N SER A 19 8.46 4.16 -6.13
CA SER A 19 7.94 3.34 -7.22
C SER A 19 7.73 4.15 -8.51
N CYS A 20 8.39 3.73 -9.58
CA CYS A 20 8.32 4.35 -10.89
C CYS A 20 8.86 3.37 -11.93
N HIS A 21 8.00 2.91 -12.83
CA HIS A 21 8.35 1.89 -13.82
C HIS A 21 7.90 2.31 -15.22
N GLN A 22 8.79 2.23 -16.20
CA GLN A 22 8.50 2.55 -17.59
C GLN A 22 8.30 1.25 -18.39
N LEU A 23 7.08 1.04 -18.88
CA LEU A 23 6.78 0.00 -19.85
C LEU A 23 7.04 0.55 -21.26
N VAL A 24 7.97 -0.06 -21.98
CA VAL A 24 8.28 0.28 -23.38
C VAL A 24 7.34 -0.49 -24.29
N ILE A 25 6.50 0.24 -25.03
CA ILE A 25 5.54 -0.33 -26.00
C ILE A 25 6.18 -0.41 -27.37
N ASN A 26 6.85 0.66 -27.81
CA ASN A 26 7.65 0.70 -29.03
C ASN A 26 8.71 1.81 -28.93
N ALA A 27 9.52 1.97 -29.99
CA ALA A 27 10.59 2.97 -30.05
C ALA A 27 10.19 4.43 -29.73
N THR A 28 8.90 4.78 -29.86
CA THR A 28 8.41 6.16 -29.67
C THR A 28 7.33 6.27 -28.58
N THR A 29 7.01 5.15 -27.92
CA THR A 29 5.91 5.05 -26.97
C THR A 29 6.31 4.26 -25.75
N SER A 30 6.23 4.93 -24.61
CA SER A 30 6.26 4.33 -23.29
C SER A 30 5.09 4.82 -22.45
N VAL A 31 4.76 4.04 -21.43
CA VAL A 31 3.86 4.45 -20.34
C VAL A 31 4.56 4.29 -19.01
N LEU A 32 4.33 5.23 -18.10
CA LEU A 32 4.79 5.12 -16.72
C LEU A 32 3.73 4.42 -15.86
N ILE A 33 4.19 3.57 -14.96
CA ILE A 33 3.42 2.97 -13.88
C ILE A 33 4.00 3.55 -12.60
N ASP A 34 3.17 4.32 -11.90
CA ASP A 34 3.51 5.11 -10.72
C ASP A 34 4.63 6.14 -10.95
N CYS A 35 4.72 7.11 -10.05
CA CYS A 35 5.73 8.16 -10.02
C CYS A 35 5.88 8.65 -8.57
N GLY A 36 6.52 7.81 -7.76
CA GLY A 36 6.55 7.91 -6.32
C GLY A 36 7.76 8.60 -5.72
N LEU A 37 7.62 9.09 -4.49
CA LEU A 37 8.69 9.74 -3.73
C LEU A 37 9.55 8.73 -2.95
N PHE A 38 10.87 8.92 -2.94
CA PHE A 38 11.78 8.15 -2.09
C PHE A 38 11.73 8.62 -0.62
N GLN A 39 11.87 7.71 0.35
CA GLN A 39 11.87 8.03 1.78
C GLN A 39 12.99 7.30 2.54
N GLY A 40 13.42 7.87 3.68
CA GLY A 40 14.39 7.25 4.57
C GLY A 40 15.80 7.14 3.98
N ALA A 41 16.45 6.00 4.19
CA ALA A 41 17.82 5.71 3.74
C ALA A 41 17.98 5.81 2.21
N GLU A 42 16.90 5.66 1.44
CA GLU A 42 16.90 5.82 -0.03
C GLU A 42 17.17 7.28 -0.46
N VAL A 43 17.11 8.22 0.48
CA VAL A 43 17.49 9.64 0.31
C VAL A 43 18.92 9.92 0.83
N SER A 44 19.49 9.02 1.64
CA SER A 44 20.82 9.23 2.25
C SER A 44 21.94 9.16 1.20
N GLY A 45 22.76 10.22 1.14
CA GLY A 45 23.84 10.37 0.14
C GLY A 45 23.42 11.04 -1.17
N LYS A 46 22.14 11.31 -1.40
CA LYS A 46 21.63 12.16 -2.49
C LYS A 46 21.21 13.51 -1.92
N SER A 47 21.46 14.61 -2.62
CA SER A 47 20.88 15.91 -2.22
C SER A 47 19.35 15.79 -2.22
N ALA A 48 18.65 16.53 -1.35
CA ALA A 48 17.19 16.52 -1.33
C ALA A 48 16.58 16.80 -2.73
N SER A 49 17.29 17.57 -3.58
CA SER A 49 16.91 17.84 -4.97
C SER A 49 17.09 16.66 -5.93
N THR A 50 18.05 15.75 -5.73
CA THR A 50 18.32 14.62 -6.65
C THR A 50 17.36 13.45 -6.46
N GLY A 51 16.80 13.24 -5.26
CA GLY A 51 15.75 12.23 -5.03
C GLY A 51 14.38 12.61 -5.61
N LEU A 52 14.19 13.89 -5.92
CA LEU A 52 12.94 14.45 -6.43
C LEU A 52 12.92 14.64 -7.95
N ALA A 53 14.10 14.76 -8.56
CA ALA A 53 14.24 15.03 -9.98
C ALA A 53 13.72 13.86 -10.84
N ILE A 54 13.21 14.21 -12.02
CA ILE A 54 13.01 13.29 -13.12
C ILE A 54 14.26 13.38 -13.99
N ASP A 55 15.07 12.33 -13.95
CA ASP A 55 16.39 12.22 -14.59
C ASP A 55 16.36 11.39 -15.88
N PHE A 56 15.18 10.95 -16.30
CA PHE A 56 14.94 10.22 -17.52
C PHE A 56 14.14 11.04 -18.53
N ASP A 57 14.27 10.70 -19.81
CA ASP A 57 13.55 11.39 -20.88
C ASP A 57 12.04 11.11 -20.82
N VAL A 58 11.26 12.19 -20.73
CA VAL A 58 9.79 12.15 -20.68
C VAL A 58 9.15 12.28 -22.07
N SER A 59 9.91 12.58 -23.12
CA SER A 59 9.39 12.88 -24.47
C SER A 59 8.60 11.73 -25.08
N HIS A 60 8.97 10.49 -24.75
CA HIS A 60 8.32 9.27 -25.21
C HIS A 60 7.27 8.72 -24.24
N ILE A 61 7.06 9.38 -23.08
CA ILE A 61 6.07 8.96 -22.08
C ILE A 61 4.70 9.52 -22.46
N THR A 62 3.85 8.65 -22.98
CA THR A 62 2.53 9.04 -23.53
C THR A 62 1.42 9.02 -22.49
N ALA A 63 1.58 8.29 -21.39
CA ALA A 63 0.61 8.23 -20.30
C ALA A 63 1.28 7.84 -18.97
N LEU A 64 0.63 8.22 -17.87
CA LEU A 64 0.93 7.76 -16.52
C LEU A 64 -0.25 6.90 -16.03
N ILE A 65 0.04 5.75 -15.45
CA ILE A 65 -0.92 4.87 -14.79
C ILE A 65 -0.59 4.87 -13.31
N VAL A 66 -1.54 5.26 -12.46
CA VAL A 66 -1.37 5.26 -11.00
C VAL A 66 -2.10 4.08 -10.40
N THR A 67 -1.36 3.22 -9.69
CA THR A 67 -1.89 2.04 -9.01
C THR A 67 -2.72 2.45 -7.79
N HIS A 68 -2.20 3.37 -6.98
CA HIS A 68 -2.85 3.89 -5.79
C HIS A 68 -2.21 5.20 -5.28
N CYS A 69 -2.80 5.81 -4.26
CA CYS A 69 -2.47 7.15 -3.77
C CYS A 69 -1.49 7.20 -2.58
N HIS A 70 -0.62 6.21 -2.39
CA HIS A 70 0.47 6.39 -1.42
C HIS A 70 1.60 7.24 -2.01
N ILE A 71 2.34 7.94 -1.15
CA ILE A 71 3.26 9.00 -1.57
C ILE A 71 4.48 8.44 -2.31
N ASP A 72 4.89 7.26 -1.95
CA ASP A 72 5.90 6.41 -2.59
C ASP A 72 5.44 5.82 -3.93
N HIS A 73 4.22 6.13 -4.38
CA HIS A 73 3.70 5.84 -5.73
C HIS A 73 3.26 7.09 -6.51
N VAL A 74 2.98 8.22 -5.85
CA VAL A 74 2.48 9.44 -6.55
C VAL A 74 3.24 10.73 -6.23
N GLY A 75 4.14 10.71 -5.25
CA GLY A 75 4.75 11.92 -4.70
C GLY A 75 5.69 12.67 -5.65
N ARG A 76 6.16 12.03 -6.73
CA ARG A 76 6.95 12.67 -7.79
C ARG A 76 6.12 13.22 -8.95
N ILE A 77 4.79 13.02 -8.98
CA ILE A 77 3.93 13.56 -10.05
C ILE A 77 4.11 15.08 -10.28
N PRO A 78 4.22 15.95 -9.25
CA PRO A 78 4.48 17.37 -9.48
C PRO A 78 5.78 17.64 -10.24
N TYR A 79 6.82 16.83 -10.01
CA TYR A 79 8.11 16.92 -10.69
C TYR A 79 8.03 16.38 -12.11
N LEU A 80 7.24 15.34 -12.34
CA LEU A 80 6.92 14.84 -13.68
C LEU A 80 6.20 15.89 -14.53
N LEU A 81 5.23 16.60 -13.95
CA LEU A 81 4.56 17.72 -14.61
C LEU A 81 5.54 18.87 -14.92
N ALA A 82 6.41 19.21 -13.96
CA ALA A 82 7.43 20.23 -14.15
C ALA A 82 8.48 19.85 -15.21
N ALA A 83 8.77 18.55 -15.38
CA ALA A 83 9.66 18.02 -16.40
C ALA A 83 9.05 18.05 -17.83
N GLY A 84 7.77 18.42 -17.97
CA GLY A 84 7.10 18.60 -19.26
C GLY A 84 6.16 17.47 -19.67
N PHE A 85 5.82 16.54 -18.76
CA PHE A 85 4.81 15.51 -19.05
C PHE A 85 3.41 16.13 -19.23
N THR A 86 2.80 15.90 -20.38
CA THR A 86 1.48 16.43 -20.74
C THR A 86 0.41 15.36 -20.98
N GLY A 87 0.77 14.08 -20.87
CA GLY A 87 -0.11 12.95 -21.13
C GLY A 87 -1.23 12.77 -20.08
N PRO A 88 -2.22 11.91 -20.35
CA PRO A 88 -3.24 11.53 -19.39
C PRO A 88 -2.67 10.75 -18.20
N ILE A 89 -3.30 10.93 -17.03
CA ILE A 89 -3.02 10.20 -15.79
C ILE A 89 -4.21 9.28 -15.53
N PHE A 90 -4.07 7.99 -15.84
CA PHE A 90 -5.11 6.98 -15.61
C PHE A 90 -5.04 6.43 -14.20
N CYS A 91 -6.18 6.38 -13.52
CA CYS A 91 -6.31 5.72 -12.23
C CYS A 91 -7.77 5.31 -11.96
N THR A 92 -8.03 4.65 -10.84
CA THR A 92 -9.42 4.32 -10.47
C THR A 92 -10.23 5.58 -10.11
N GLU A 93 -11.55 5.47 -9.99
CA GLU A 93 -12.39 6.60 -9.59
C GLU A 93 -12.09 7.10 -8.15
N ALA A 94 -11.77 6.17 -7.25
CA ALA A 94 -11.42 6.47 -5.87
C ALA A 94 -10.00 7.09 -5.79
N THR A 95 -8.98 6.36 -6.26
CA THR A 95 -7.92 6.88 -7.15
C THR A 95 -7.85 8.40 -7.34
N ALA A 96 -8.60 8.82 -8.36
CA ALA A 96 -8.71 10.17 -8.87
C ALA A 96 -9.28 11.17 -7.85
N SER A 97 -10.15 10.74 -6.95
CA SER A 97 -10.72 11.59 -5.91
C SER A 97 -9.75 11.87 -4.76
N LEU A 98 -8.85 10.91 -4.48
CA LEU A 98 -7.86 10.99 -3.41
C LEU A 98 -6.60 11.72 -3.85
N LEU A 99 -6.22 11.57 -5.11
CA LEU A 99 -4.95 12.05 -5.65
C LEU A 99 -4.69 13.55 -5.40
N PRO A 100 -5.63 14.50 -5.67
CA PRO A 100 -5.38 15.91 -5.40
C PRO A 100 -5.12 16.22 -3.92
N LEU A 101 -5.75 15.48 -3.00
CA LEU A 101 -5.55 15.68 -1.56
C LEU A 101 -4.15 15.25 -1.13
N VAL A 102 -3.67 14.12 -1.64
CA VAL A 102 -2.31 13.62 -1.36
C VAL A 102 -1.26 14.55 -1.94
N ILE A 103 -1.42 14.97 -3.20
CA ILE A 103 -0.46 15.87 -3.85
C ILE A 103 -0.44 17.24 -3.17
N GLU A 104 -1.59 17.77 -2.78
CA GLU A 104 -1.65 19.04 -2.04
C GLU A 104 -0.89 18.97 -0.71
N ASP A 105 -1.07 17.90 0.07
CA ASP A 105 -0.36 17.70 1.34
C ASP A 105 1.14 17.53 1.12
N ALA A 106 1.53 16.71 0.15
CA ALA A 106 2.93 16.49 -0.22
C ALA A 106 3.65 17.78 -0.60
N LEU A 107 2.99 18.64 -1.39
CA LEU A 107 3.54 19.94 -1.76
C LEU A 107 3.71 20.86 -0.55
N LYS A 108 2.68 20.96 0.32
CA LYS A 108 2.70 21.81 1.52
C LYS A 108 3.76 21.41 2.53
N VAL A 109 3.99 20.11 2.68
CA VAL A 109 4.92 19.55 3.68
C VAL A 109 6.35 19.53 3.15
N GLY A 110 6.55 19.12 1.90
CA GLY A 110 7.88 18.78 1.37
C GLY A 110 8.45 19.71 0.30
N VAL A 111 7.65 20.59 -0.33
CA VAL A 111 8.08 21.28 -1.56
C VAL A 111 7.98 22.80 -1.45
N THR A 112 6.78 23.31 -1.19
CA THR A 112 6.53 24.76 -1.18
C THR A 112 5.32 25.10 -0.34
N ARG A 113 5.32 26.31 0.24
CA ARG A 113 4.14 26.92 0.88
C ARG A 113 3.43 27.92 -0.02
N ASP A 114 3.92 28.11 -1.25
CA ASP A 114 3.32 29.01 -2.24
C ASP A 114 1.98 28.45 -2.72
N LYS A 115 0.91 29.16 -2.38
CA LYS A 115 -0.46 28.76 -2.72
C LYS A 115 -0.73 28.80 -4.22
N GLY A 116 -0.09 29.70 -4.96
CA GLY A 116 -0.24 29.84 -6.41
C GLY A 116 0.36 28.66 -7.15
N LEU A 117 1.59 28.25 -6.80
CA LEU A 117 2.24 27.06 -7.37
C LEU A 117 1.46 25.79 -7.07
N ILE A 118 1.00 25.63 -5.82
CA ILE A 118 0.15 24.49 -5.43
C ILE A 118 -1.13 24.48 -6.27
N ALA A 119 -1.82 25.62 -6.39
CA ALA A 119 -3.05 25.70 -7.17
C ALA A 119 -2.83 25.40 -8.66
N ALA A 120 -1.73 25.87 -9.26
CA ALA A 120 -1.38 25.58 -10.65
C ALA A 120 -1.10 24.10 -10.87
N CYS A 121 -0.30 23.46 -10.01
CA CYS A 121 -0.03 22.03 -10.07
C CYS A 121 -1.31 21.20 -9.93
N LEU A 122 -2.17 21.53 -8.95
CA LEU A 122 -3.44 20.82 -8.74
C LEU A 122 -4.41 21.02 -9.91
N LYS A 123 -4.37 22.17 -10.59
CA LYS A 123 -5.17 22.41 -11.80
C LYS A 123 -4.74 21.48 -12.93
N LEU A 124 -3.43 21.40 -13.22
CA LEU A 124 -2.89 20.50 -14.25
C LEU A 124 -3.21 19.03 -13.92
N LEU A 125 -2.95 18.62 -12.68
CA LEU A 125 -3.26 17.29 -12.19
C LEU A 125 -4.72 16.91 -12.45
N LYS A 126 -5.66 17.79 -12.08
CA LYS A 126 -7.10 17.56 -12.29
C LYS A 126 -7.49 17.49 -13.77
N GLN A 127 -6.85 18.27 -14.64
CA GLN A 127 -7.11 18.26 -16.08
C GLN A 127 -6.61 16.98 -16.76
N GLN A 128 -5.47 16.45 -16.32
CA GLN A 128 -4.87 15.24 -16.88
C GLN A 128 -5.46 13.95 -16.28
N ASN A 129 -6.11 14.01 -15.13
CA ASN A 129 -6.69 12.86 -14.46
C ASN A 129 -7.82 12.19 -15.27
N LYS A 130 -7.72 10.88 -15.48
CA LYS A 130 -8.66 10.03 -16.21
C LYS A 130 -9.14 8.91 -15.28
N PRO A 131 -10.25 9.11 -14.56
CA PRO A 131 -10.82 8.07 -13.70
C PRO A 131 -11.43 6.94 -14.53
N ILE A 132 -11.07 5.70 -14.22
CA ILE A 132 -11.57 4.50 -14.89
C ILE A 132 -12.17 3.53 -13.86
N PRO A 133 -13.38 2.99 -14.08
CA PRO A 133 -13.94 1.94 -13.24
C PRO A 133 -13.07 0.68 -13.21
N TYR A 134 -13.10 -0.04 -12.09
CA TYR A 134 -12.48 -1.37 -12.03
C TYR A 134 -13.05 -2.30 -13.10
N LYS A 135 -12.22 -3.23 -13.58
CA LYS A 135 -12.55 -4.29 -14.54
C LYS A 135 -12.90 -3.80 -15.95
N GLN A 136 -12.81 -2.49 -16.22
CA GLN A 136 -13.01 -1.93 -17.54
C GLN A 136 -11.67 -1.81 -18.28
N TRP A 137 -11.61 -2.35 -19.50
CA TRP A 137 -10.48 -2.13 -20.40
C TRP A 137 -10.58 -0.73 -21.02
N PHE A 138 -9.44 -0.03 -21.09
CA PHE A 138 -9.29 1.27 -21.75
C PHE A 138 -8.05 1.27 -22.62
N ASP A 139 -8.07 2.07 -23.69
CA ASP A 139 -6.96 2.19 -24.62
C ASP A 139 -5.87 3.11 -24.04
N LEU A 140 -4.60 2.70 -24.21
CA LEU A 140 -3.45 3.55 -23.91
C LEU A 140 -3.02 4.28 -25.19
N PRO A 141 -2.61 5.55 -25.12
CA PRO A 141 -2.09 6.25 -26.29
C PRO A 141 -0.82 5.54 -26.79
N VAL A 142 -0.81 5.13 -28.06
CA VAL A 142 0.35 4.53 -28.72
C VAL A 142 0.64 5.28 -30.00
N ASN A 143 1.84 5.85 -30.10
CA ASN A 143 2.29 6.50 -31.32
C ASN A 143 2.62 5.43 -32.37
N ALA A 144 2.35 5.75 -33.64
CA ALA A 144 2.68 4.86 -34.75
C ALA A 144 4.19 4.64 -34.79
N SER A 145 4.64 3.38 -34.77
CA SER A 145 6.04 3.05 -35.01
C SER A 145 6.35 3.18 -36.49
N ALA A 146 7.43 3.88 -36.84
CA ALA A 146 7.92 4.01 -38.22
C ALA A 146 8.50 2.68 -38.77
N ASN A 147 8.77 1.70 -37.90
CA ASN A 147 9.41 0.43 -38.24
C ASN A 147 8.40 -0.73 -38.38
N LEU A 148 7.43 -0.59 -39.29
CA LEU A 148 6.42 -1.64 -39.56
C LEU A 148 6.92 -2.81 -40.43
N ASN A 149 8.15 -2.73 -40.98
CA ASN A 149 8.67 -3.64 -42.01
C ASN A 149 9.96 -4.36 -41.59
N ILE A 150 10.01 -4.99 -40.42
CA ILE A 150 11.15 -5.86 -40.07
C ILE A 150 10.81 -7.30 -40.43
N LYS A 151 11.33 -7.78 -41.57
CA LYS A 151 11.41 -9.23 -41.84
C LYS A 151 12.29 -9.87 -40.76
N PRO A 152 11.89 -11.01 -40.17
CA PRO A 152 12.73 -11.72 -39.21
C PRO A 152 13.97 -12.26 -39.92
N GLN A 153 15.09 -11.53 -39.85
CA GLN A 153 16.41 -12.08 -40.16
C GLN A 153 17.11 -12.48 -38.86
N THR A 154 17.24 -13.80 -38.72
CA THR A 154 18.22 -14.64 -37.99
C THR A 154 18.81 -14.17 -36.66
N SER A 155 18.64 -15.05 -35.66
CA SER A 155 19.53 -15.42 -34.54
C SER A 155 19.86 -14.49 -33.36
N ASP A 156 19.37 -13.25 -33.28
CA ASP A 156 19.58 -12.44 -32.06
C ASP A 156 18.50 -12.69 -30.99
N SER A 157 18.91 -13.28 -29.87
CA SER A 157 18.06 -13.62 -28.71
C SER A 157 17.58 -12.42 -27.88
N ASN A 158 17.91 -11.19 -28.28
CA ASN A 158 17.66 -9.98 -27.49
C ASN A 158 16.84 -8.88 -28.20
N ARG A 159 16.11 -9.20 -29.29
CA ARG A 159 15.28 -8.20 -29.98
C ARG A 159 14.02 -7.84 -29.19
N SER A 160 13.91 -6.57 -28.81
CA SER A 160 12.68 -5.95 -28.29
C SER A 160 11.62 -5.90 -29.39
N VAL A 161 10.40 -6.32 -29.09
CA VAL A 161 9.29 -6.25 -30.04
C VAL A 161 8.55 -4.94 -29.90
N ASP A 162 8.31 -4.28 -31.03
CA ASP A 162 7.44 -3.12 -31.11
C ASP A 162 5.97 -3.57 -31.14
N PHE A 163 5.22 -3.15 -30.13
CA PHE A 163 3.77 -3.34 -30.05
C PHE A 163 3.04 -2.16 -30.70
N GLN A 164 1.92 -2.44 -31.37
CA GLN A 164 1.15 -1.41 -32.09
C GLN A 164 -0.02 -0.87 -31.28
N GLN A 165 -0.52 -1.65 -30.32
CA GLN A 165 -1.65 -1.26 -29.49
C GLN A 165 -1.41 -1.73 -28.07
N ALA A 166 -1.92 -0.95 -27.13
CA ALA A 166 -1.92 -1.29 -25.73
C ALA A 166 -3.26 -0.95 -25.10
N LYS A 167 -3.81 -1.86 -24.30
CA LYS A 167 -4.98 -1.63 -23.46
C LYS A 167 -4.64 -1.95 -22.02
N ALA A 168 -5.19 -1.19 -21.09
CA ALA A 168 -5.01 -1.42 -19.66
C ALA A 168 -6.35 -1.66 -18.97
N LYS A 169 -6.31 -2.31 -17.81
CA LYS A 169 -7.47 -2.55 -16.96
C LYS A 169 -7.05 -2.58 -15.50
N PHE A 170 -7.76 -1.81 -14.68
CA PHE A 170 -7.58 -1.82 -13.23
C PHE A 170 -8.35 -2.97 -12.59
N GLN A 171 -7.69 -3.67 -11.66
CA GLN A 171 -8.32 -4.70 -10.85
C GLN A 171 -8.08 -4.40 -9.37
N PRO A 172 -9.04 -4.66 -8.47
CA PRO A 172 -8.86 -4.37 -7.06
C PRO A 172 -7.61 -5.05 -6.46
N ALA A 173 -6.70 -4.25 -5.90
CA ALA A 173 -5.53 -4.76 -5.19
C ALA A 173 -5.80 -4.99 -3.70
N GLY A 174 -6.78 -4.30 -3.10
CA GLY A 174 -7.17 -4.50 -1.71
C GLY A 174 -6.21 -3.88 -0.68
N HIS A 175 -5.29 -3.02 -1.12
CA HIS A 175 -4.26 -2.39 -0.29
C HIS A 175 -4.78 -1.12 0.42
N ILE A 176 -5.21 -0.12 -0.36
CA ILE A 176 -5.99 1.04 0.10
C ILE A 176 -7.22 1.27 -0.76
N LEU A 177 -8.10 2.19 -0.36
CA LEU A 177 -9.26 2.55 -1.17
C LEU A 177 -8.82 3.03 -2.55
N GLY A 178 -9.36 2.42 -3.60
CA GLY A 178 -8.99 2.74 -4.98
C GLY A 178 -7.73 2.04 -5.49
N SER A 179 -6.99 1.32 -4.63
CA SER A 179 -5.79 0.59 -5.06
C SER A 179 -6.09 -0.45 -6.13
N ALA A 180 -5.19 -0.56 -7.10
CA ALA A 180 -5.33 -1.47 -8.21
C ALA A 180 -4.00 -2.12 -8.61
N TYR A 181 -4.07 -3.42 -8.95
CA TYR A 181 -3.09 -4.00 -9.85
C TYR A 181 -3.57 -3.76 -11.29
N VAL A 182 -2.63 -3.65 -12.22
CA VAL A 182 -2.90 -3.25 -13.60
C VAL A 182 -2.58 -4.42 -14.53
N GLU A 183 -3.58 -4.84 -15.30
CA GLU A 183 -3.36 -5.73 -16.45
C GLU A 183 -3.19 -4.88 -17.71
N ILE A 184 -2.11 -5.08 -18.46
CA ILE A 184 -1.82 -4.39 -19.73
C ILE A 184 -1.68 -5.43 -20.84
N ASP A 185 -2.58 -5.39 -21.83
CA ASP A 185 -2.51 -6.19 -23.05
C ASP A 185 -1.75 -5.40 -24.11
N LEU A 186 -0.59 -5.92 -24.53
CA LEU A 186 0.20 -5.43 -25.65
C LEU A 186 -0.08 -6.28 -26.88
N VAL A 187 -0.41 -5.65 -28.00
CA VAL A 187 -0.79 -6.34 -29.24
C VAL A 187 0.32 -6.22 -30.27
N LEU A 188 0.74 -7.38 -30.78
CA LEU A 188 1.74 -7.49 -31.84
C LEU A 188 1.15 -7.10 -33.22
N PRO A 189 1.98 -6.57 -34.14
CA PRO A 189 1.60 -6.39 -35.55
C PRO A 189 1.02 -7.67 -36.16
N GLN A 190 -0.05 -7.55 -36.95
CA GLN A 190 -0.69 -8.69 -37.63
C GLN A 190 0.23 -9.44 -38.61
N ASN A 191 1.35 -8.83 -39.02
CA ASN A 191 2.28 -9.39 -40.00
C ASN A 191 3.42 -10.22 -39.38
N ILE A 192 3.45 -10.40 -38.05
CA ILE A 192 4.40 -11.30 -37.41
C ILE A 192 3.84 -12.72 -37.48
N ILE A 193 4.37 -13.52 -38.42
CA ILE A 193 4.15 -14.97 -38.40
C ILE A 193 4.88 -15.50 -37.17
N LEU A 194 4.12 -15.92 -36.16
CA LEU A 194 4.65 -16.66 -35.03
C LEU A 194 4.99 -18.06 -35.53
N GLU A 195 6.19 -18.22 -36.12
CA GLU A 195 6.66 -19.53 -36.60
C GLU A 195 6.64 -20.52 -35.42
N LYS A 196 5.92 -21.63 -35.59
CA LYS A 196 6.10 -22.80 -34.73
C LYS A 196 7.59 -23.18 -34.79
N PRO A 197 8.21 -23.62 -33.68
CA PRO A 197 9.57 -24.15 -33.74
C PRO A 197 9.61 -25.22 -34.85
N LEU A 198 10.56 -25.09 -35.79
CA LEU A 198 10.81 -26.11 -36.79
C LEU A 198 11.05 -27.43 -36.07
N ASP A 199 10.25 -28.44 -36.39
CA ASP A 199 10.51 -29.82 -35.99
C ASP A 199 11.96 -30.17 -36.37
N THR A 200 12.70 -30.67 -35.37
CA THR A 200 14.05 -31.20 -35.49
C THR A 200 14.11 -32.24 -36.63
N PRO A 201 15.27 -32.42 -37.31
CA PRO A 201 15.33 -33.30 -38.47
C PRO A 201 14.99 -34.75 -38.09
N LEU A 202 14.16 -35.36 -38.93
CA LEU A 202 13.76 -36.77 -38.94
C LEU A 202 14.88 -37.73 -38.47
N VAL A 203 14.81 -38.19 -37.22
CA VAL A 203 15.39 -39.47 -36.82
C VAL A 203 14.35 -40.54 -37.14
N LYS A 204 14.60 -41.33 -38.20
CA LYS A 204 13.84 -42.55 -38.51
C LYS A 204 14.06 -43.55 -37.37
N GLY A 205 13.02 -43.85 -36.59
CA GLY A 205 13.07 -44.93 -35.60
C GLY A 205 11.85 -45.02 -34.68
N LEU A 206 10.82 -45.75 -35.13
CA LEU A 206 9.88 -46.58 -34.35
C LEU A 206 9.18 -45.98 -33.10
N SER A 207 7.91 -45.60 -33.32
CA SER A 207 6.71 -45.94 -32.53
C SER A 207 6.80 -45.96 -31.00
N ASN A 208 6.23 -44.92 -30.35
CA ASN A 208 5.23 -45.06 -29.28
C ASN A 208 4.51 -43.71 -29.06
N LEU A 209 3.30 -43.61 -29.60
CA LEU A 209 2.38 -42.49 -29.43
C LEU A 209 1.47 -42.77 -28.22
N SER A 210 1.61 -41.97 -27.17
CA SER A 210 0.50 -41.68 -26.25
C SER A 210 0.68 -40.30 -25.61
N ASP A 211 -0.21 -39.38 -26.00
CA ASP A 211 -0.70 -38.22 -25.26
C ASP A 211 0.31 -37.18 -24.74
N LYS A 212 0.89 -36.39 -25.65
CA LYS A 212 1.21 -34.98 -25.36
C LYS A 212 0.17 -34.08 -26.01
N LYS A 213 -0.60 -33.37 -25.18
CA LYS A 213 -1.52 -32.29 -25.59
C LYS A 213 -0.78 -31.29 -26.50
N PRO A 214 -1.43 -30.74 -27.54
CA PRO A 214 -0.79 -29.81 -28.45
C PRO A 214 -0.41 -28.51 -27.73
N ASP A 215 0.73 -27.94 -28.13
CA ASP A 215 1.24 -26.65 -27.69
C ASP A 215 0.18 -25.55 -27.78
N LYS A 216 0.18 -24.64 -26.79
CA LYS A 216 -0.74 -23.50 -26.69
C LYS A 216 -0.82 -22.75 -28.03
N PRO A 217 -2.01 -22.37 -28.52
CA PRO A 217 -2.12 -21.44 -29.64
C PRO A 217 -1.44 -20.12 -29.26
N LEU A 218 -0.46 -19.71 -30.05
CA LEU A 218 0.27 -18.46 -29.90
C LEU A 218 -0.71 -17.28 -30.03
N THR A 219 -1.04 -16.64 -28.91
CA THR A 219 -1.91 -15.47 -28.91
C THR A 219 -1.12 -14.25 -29.39
N ASN A 220 -1.68 -13.44 -30.29
CA ASN A 220 -1.10 -12.16 -30.77
C ASN A 220 -1.00 -11.06 -29.68
N LYS A 221 -1.06 -11.45 -28.40
CA LYS A 221 -1.16 -10.56 -27.23
C LYS A 221 -0.22 -11.02 -26.14
N HIS A 222 0.57 -10.08 -25.63
CA HIS A 222 1.41 -10.22 -24.45
C HIS A 222 0.78 -9.46 -23.27
N ARG A 223 0.49 -10.13 -22.17
CA ARG A 223 -0.07 -9.53 -20.96
C ARG A 223 1.03 -9.25 -19.93
N VAL A 224 1.23 -7.96 -19.66
CA VAL A 224 2.06 -7.48 -18.55
C VAL A 224 1.16 -7.17 -17.37
N VAL A 225 1.52 -7.63 -16.17
CA VAL A 225 0.80 -7.31 -14.93
C VAL A 225 1.74 -6.56 -14.01
N PHE A 226 1.33 -5.38 -13.55
CA PHE A 226 1.97 -4.64 -12.46
C PHE A 226 1.11 -4.79 -11.22
N SER A 227 1.66 -5.32 -10.14
CA SER A 227 0.89 -5.55 -8.92
C SER A 227 0.49 -4.24 -8.21
N GLY A 228 1.32 -3.20 -8.32
CA GLY A 228 1.33 -2.15 -7.30
C GLY A 228 1.55 -2.78 -5.93
N ASP A 229 0.92 -2.23 -4.91
CA ASP A 229 0.86 -2.88 -3.59
C ASP A 229 -0.37 -3.77 -3.48
N LEU A 230 -0.15 -5.02 -3.07
CA LEU A 230 -1.20 -6.01 -2.91
C LEU A 230 -1.70 -6.02 -1.47
N GLY A 231 -3.01 -6.05 -1.31
CA GLY A 231 -3.69 -6.08 -0.02
C GLY A 231 -3.44 -7.36 0.78
N ALA A 232 -3.19 -7.23 2.08
CA ALA A 232 -3.23 -8.36 3.00
C ALA A 232 -4.61 -9.06 2.95
N PRO A 233 -4.66 -10.40 2.84
CA PRO A 233 -5.92 -11.12 2.98
C PRO A 233 -6.60 -10.77 4.31
N TYR A 234 -7.92 -10.55 4.26
CA TYR A 234 -8.73 -10.18 5.43
C TYR A 234 -8.40 -8.82 6.07
N ALA A 235 -7.74 -7.92 5.33
CA ALA A 235 -7.66 -6.52 5.70
C ALA A 235 -9.08 -5.96 5.95
N PRO A 236 -9.29 -5.18 7.02
CA PRO A 236 -10.57 -4.51 7.24
C PRO A 236 -10.97 -3.62 6.05
N LEU A 237 -12.27 -3.48 5.82
CA LEU A 237 -12.91 -2.60 4.83
C LEU A 237 -12.74 -2.99 3.36
N LEU A 238 -11.59 -3.52 2.94
CA LEU A 238 -11.26 -3.68 1.53
C LEU A 238 -11.28 -5.16 1.09
N PRO A 239 -11.77 -5.47 -0.12
CA PRO A 239 -11.78 -6.84 -0.62
C PRO A 239 -10.35 -7.31 -0.90
N ALA A 240 -10.05 -8.56 -0.55
CA ALA A 240 -8.77 -9.18 -0.89
C ALA A 240 -8.55 -9.23 -2.41
N PRO A 241 -7.30 -9.06 -2.90
CA PRO A 241 -7.01 -9.13 -4.32
C PRO A 241 -7.33 -10.51 -4.87
N LYS A 242 -7.91 -10.54 -6.07
CA LYS A 242 -8.08 -11.76 -6.86
C LYS A 242 -6.96 -11.85 -7.88
N SER A 243 -6.33 -13.01 -8.00
CA SER A 243 -5.32 -13.26 -9.02
C SER A 243 -5.85 -13.00 -10.43
N PRO A 244 -5.04 -12.44 -11.34
CA PRO A 244 -5.42 -12.31 -12.74
C PRO A 244 -5.58 -13.69 -13.37
N TYR A 245 -6.38 -13.77 -14.44
CA TYR A 245 -6.56 -15.01 -15.19
C TYR A 245 -5.25 -15.50 -15.82
N ARG A 246 -4.45 -14.57 -16.35
CA ARG A 246 -3.13 -14.80 -16.94
C ARG A 246 -2.20 -13.63 -16.69
N ALA A 247 -0.90 -13.89 -16.71
CA ALA A 247 0.17 -12.93 -16.94
C ALA A 247 1.23 -13.65 -17.78
N ASP A 248 1.89 -12.95 -18.70
CA ASP A 248 3.09 -13.48 -19.36
C ASP A 248 4.33 -12.89 -18.69
N THR A 249 4.32 -11.57 -18.45
CA THR A 249 5.27 -10.87 -17.57
C THR A 249 4.55 -10.33 -16.33
N LEU A 250 5.09 -10.60 -15.15
CA LEU A 250 4.59 -10.08 -13.87
C LEU A 250 5.66 -9.23 -13.20
N ILE A 251 5.31 -8.00 -12.83
CA ILE A 251 6.09 -7.12 -11.96
C ILE A 251 5.36 -7.09 -10.62
N ILE A 252 6.00 -7.60 -9.56
CA ILE A 252 5.36 -7.82 -8.27
C ILE A 252 6.13 -7.21 -7.10
N GLU A 253 5.41 -6.58 -6.17
CA GLU A 253 5.93 -6.10 -4.90
C GLU A 253 6.46 -7.24 -4.01
N SER A 254 7.29 -6.89 -3.04
CA SER A 254 7.93 -7.85 -2.15
C SER A 254 8.15 -7.31 -0.73
N THR A 255 7.31 -6.37 -0.30
CA THR A 255 7.51 -5.65 0.98
C THR A 255 7.56 -6.62 2.17
N TYR A 256 6.82 -7.73 2.11
CA TYR A 256 6.90 -8.84 3.07
C TYR A 256 7.20 -10.18 2.39
N GLY A 257 8.06 -10.17 1.36
CA GLY A 257 8.48 -11.36 0.63
C GLY A 257 9.15 -12.44 1.49
N ASP A 258 9.64 -12.09 2.68
CA ASP A 258 10.33 -12.95 3.64
C ASP A 258 9.47 -13.42 4.82
N LYS A 259 8.27 -12.87 5.03
CA LYS A 259 7.53 -12.99 6.30
C LYS A 259 6.05 -13.25 6.09
N ASN A 260 5.46 -13.99 7.04
CA ASN A 260 4.01 -14.24 7.12
C ASN A 260 3.34 -13.42 8.23
N HIS A 261 2.12 -12.94 7.96
CA HIS A 261 1.39 -12.11 8.91
C HIS A 261 0.74 -12.96 10.00
N GLN A 262 0.62 -12.37 11.20
CA GLN A 262 -0.16 -12.97 12.28
C GLN A 262 -1.66 -13.02 11.93
N SER A 263 -2.34 -14.05 12.43
CA SER A 263 -3.80 -14.19 12.25
C SER A 263 -4.57 -12.98 12.79
N ARG A 264 -5.65 -12.60 12.12
CA ARG A 264 -6.52 -11.47 12.53
C ARG A 264 -6.99 -11.56 13.98
N LYS A 265 -7.27 -12.77 14.48
CA LYS A 265 -7.67 -13.00 15.87
C LYS A 265 -6.57 -12.60 16.85
N LEU A 266 -5.34 -13.10 16.63
CA LEU A 266 -4.21 -12.82 17.50
C LEU A 266 -3.85 -11.33 17.48
N ARG A 267 -3.88 -10.70 16.30
CA ARG A 267 -3.64 -9.27 16.13
C ARG A 267 -4.63 -8.40 16.90
N ARG A 268 -5.92 -8.75 16.88
CA ARG A 268 -6.94 -8.03 17.67
C ARG A 268 -6.70 -8.18 19.16
N GLN A 269 -6.37 -9.39 19.61
CA GLN A 269 -6.05 -9.66 21.02
C GLN A 269 -4.81 -8.87 21.48
N ASN A 270 -3.79 -8.78 20.63
CA ASN A 270 -2.59 -8.01 20.94
C ASN A 270 -2.89 -6.50 21.01
N LEU A 271 -3.65 -5.95 20.06
CA LEU A 271 -4.08 -4.55 20.09
C LEU A 271 -4.91 -4.26 21.36
N GLN A 272 -5.86 -5.12 21.68
CA GLN A 272 -6.68 -5.00 22.89
C GLN A 272 -5.80 -4.99 24.15
N ARG A 273 -4.83 -5.91 24.25
CA ARG A 273 -3.93 -6.02 25.42
C ARG A 273 -3.07 -4.78 25.61
N VAL A 274 -2.50 -4.23 24.53
CA VAL A 274 -1.68 -3.01 24.61
C VAL A 274 -2.52 -1.84 25.10
N ILE A 275 -3.74 -1.70 24.59
CA ILE A 275 -4.65 -0.62 25.01
C ILE A 275 -5.09 -0.79 26.47
N GLU A 276 -5.45 -2.01 26.89
CA GLU A 276 -5.85 -2.29 28.28
C GLU A 276 -4.71 -2.02 29.26
N ARG A 277 -3.46 -2.32 28.88
CA ARG A 277 -2.27 -1.98 29.66
C ARG A 277 -2.14 -0.47 29.84
N ALA A 278 -2.13 0.29 28.75
CA ALA A 278 -1.94 1.74 28.79
C ALA A 278 -3.06 2.47 29.53
N VAL A 279 -4.23 1.86 29.64
CA VAL A 279 -5.31 2.44 30.46
C VAL A 279 -5.09 2.13 31.93
N ALA A 280 -4.60 0.94 32.27
CA ALA A 280 -4.41 0.53 33.67
C ALA A 280 -3.46 1.46 34.45
N ASP A 281 -2.54 2.16 33.77
CA ASP A 281 -1.62 3.14 34.35
C ASP A 281 -1.93 4.59 33.96
N ASN A 282 -3.12 4.86 33.39
CA ASN A 282 -3.58 6.19 32.94
C ASN A 282 -2.60 6.84 31.93
N GLY A 283 -2.05 6.00 31.06
CA GLY A 283 -1.07 6.32 30.03
C GLY A 283 -1.65 6.78 28.69
N VAL A 284 -0.74 7.04 27.75
CA VAL A 284 -1.06 7.45 26.37
C VAL A 284 -0.53 6.41 25.39
N VAL A 285 -1.39 5.94 24.50
CA VAL A 285 -0.97 5.08 23.37
C VAL A 285 -0.76 5.94 22.14
N LEU A 286 0.49 6.06 21.69
CA LEU A 286 0.84 6.71 20.43
C LEU A 286 0.86 5.67 19.31
N ILE A 287 0.10 5.91 18.24
CA ILE A 287 0.05 5.05 17.06
C ILE A 287 0.48 5.86 15.85
N PRO A 288 1.77 5.80 15.45
CA PRO A 288 2.22 6.37 14.18
C PRO A 288 1.51 5.67 13.03
N ALA A 289 0.73 6.43 12.25
CA ALA A 289 0.00 5.88 11.11
C ALA A 289 -0.04 6.87 9.94
N PHE A 290 0.01 6.32 8.72
CA PHE A 290 -0.31 7.10 7.53
C PHE A 290 -1.79 7.51 7.55
N SER A 291 -2.07 8.72 7.09
CA SER A 291 -3.42 9.30 7.09
C SER A 291 -4.40 8.55 6.19
N ILE A 292 -3.89 7.79 5.22
CA ILE A 292 -4.65 6.94 4.29
C ILE A 292 -4.31 5.47 4.49
N GLY A 293 -5.35 4.62 4.55
CA GLY A 293 -5.22 3.18 4.76
C GLY A 293 -5.22 2.81 6.24
N ARG A 294 -4.03 2.82 6.86
CA ARG A 294 -3.80 2.28 8.21
C ARG A 294 -4.71 2.90 9.27
N THR A 295 -4.88 4.21 9.23
CA THR A 295 -5.75 4.93 10.18
C THR A 295 -7.18 4.36 10.13
N GLN A 296 -7.75 4.19 8.94
CA GLN A 296 -9.12 3.69 8.78
C GLN A 296 -9.27 2.22 9.21
N GLU A 297 -8.27 1.37 8.94
CA GLU A 297 -8.27 -0.01 9.42
C GLU A 297 -8.22 -0.11 10.95
N LEU A 298 -7.41 0.73 11.59
CA LEU A 298 -7.32 0.78 13.05
C LEU A 298 -8.62 1.27 13.67
N LEU A 299 -9.23 2.32 13.12
CA LEU A 299 -10.53 2.81 13.57
C LEU A 299 -11.61 1.70 13.48
N TYR A 300 -11.61 0.93 12.41
CA TYR A 300 -12.51 -0.21 12.24
C TYR A 300 -12.32 -1.29 13.29
N GLU A 301 -11.07 -1.63 13.63
CA GLU A 301 -10.78 -2.65 14.66
C GLU A 301 -11.03 -2.13 16.08
N LEU A 302 -10.74 -0.86 16.36
CA LEU A 302 -11.07 -0.22 17.64
C LEU A 302 -12.58 -0.21 17.87
N GLU A 303 -13.38 0.20 16.87
CA GLU A 303 -14.84 0.16 16.95
C GLU A 303 -15.34 -1.27 17.18
N GLN A 304 -14.71 -2.27 16.55
CA GLN A 304 -15.04 -3.67 16.76
C GLN A 304 -14.77 -4.15 18.19
N ILE A 305 -13.61 -3.78 18.76
CA ILE A 305 -13.25 -4.15 20.14
C ILE A 305 -14.22 -3.48 21.11
N ILE A 306 -14.45 -2.17 20.97
CA ILE A 306 -15.38 -1.39 21.80
C ILE A 306 -16.78 -2.04 21.77
N TYR A 307 -17.30 -2.32 20.58
CA TYR A 307 -18.61 -2.95 20.41
C TYR A 307 -18.71 -4.33 21.10
N GLN A 308 -17.67 -5.17 20.96
CA GLN A 308 -17.63 -6.49 21.59
C GLN A 308 -17.60 -6.41 23.12
N GLN A 309 -16.84 -5.46 23.66
CA GLN A 309 -16.74 -5.24 25.10
C GLN A 309 -18.07 -4.75 25.69
N HIS A 310 -18.73 -3.79 25.03
CA HIS A 310 -20.10 -3.37 25.40
C HIS A 310 -21.08 -4.55 25.41
N LYS A 311 -21.09 -5.37 24.36
CA LYS A 311 -22.00 -6.53 24.26
C LYS A 311 -21.75 -7.56 25.36
N THR A 312 -20.49 -7.79 25.72
CA THR A 312 -20.10 -8.76 26.76
C THR A 312 -20.53 -8.24 28.13
N GLN A 313 -20.30 -6.96 28.43
CA GLN A 313 -20.75 -6.34 29.67
C GLN A 313 -22.27 -6.36 29.84
N HIS A 314 -23.04 -6.01 28.80
CA HIS A 314 -24.50 -6.04 28.85
C HIS A 314 -25.04 -7.45 29.12
N LYS A 315 -24.45 -8.49 28.49
CA LYS A 315 -24.84 -9.88 28.75
C LYS A 315 -24.54 -10.31 30.18
N SER A 316 -23.37 -9.96 30.72
CA SER A 316 -23.00 -10.28 32.10
C SER A 316 -23.94 -9.59 33.10
N GLN A 317 -24.25 -8.31 32.89
CA GLN A 317 -25.19 -7.55 33.72
C GLN A 317 -26.62 -8.12 33.66
N GLN A 318 -27.12 -8.49 32.47
CA GLN A 318 -28.44 -9.12 32.33
C GLN A 318 -28.50 -10.50 33.00
N LYS A 319 -27.44 -11.31 32.90
CA LYS A 319 -27.38 -12.63 33.55
C LYS A 319 -27.37 -12.50 35.09
N MET A 320 -26.62 -11.55 35.64
CA MET A 320 -26.61 -11.28 37.09
C MET A 320 -27.95 -10.71 37.59
N ALA A 321 -28.62 -9.87 36.79
CA ALA A 321 -29.95 -9.36 37.11
C ALA A 321 -31.03 -10.46 37.09
N SER A 322 -30.89 -11.46 36.21
CA SER A 322 -31.81 -12.62 36.15
C SER A 322 -31.58 -13.67 37.24
N GLN A 323 -30.43 -13.66 37.93
CA GLN A 323 -30.08 -14.61 38.99
C GLN A 323 -30.22 -14.03 40.41
N SER A 324 -30.46 -12.72 40.55
CA SER A 324 -30.60 -12.05 41.85
C SER A 324 -32.06 -11.77 42.22
N SER A 325 -32.76 -12.80 42.66
CA SER A 325 -34.00 -12.68 43.45
C SER A 325 -33.65 -12.23 44.88
N GLY A 326 -33.23 -10.98 45.07
CA GLY A 326 -32.84 -10.49 46.41
C GLY A 326 -32.56 -9.00 46.45
N LYS A 327 -33.42 -8.26 47.15
CA LYS A 327 -33.57 -6.78 47.12
C LYS A 327 -32.47 -5.98 47.84
N HIS A 328 -31.27 -6.52 48.07
CA HIS A 328 -30.24 -5.86 48.91
C HIS A 328 -28.80 -5.89 48.35
N LEU A 329 -28.57 -5.33 47.17
CA LEU A 329 -27.19 -5.04 46.69
C LEU A 329 -27.11 -3.85 45.71
N LYS A 330 -27.97 -2.83 45.86
CA LYS A 330 -27.95 -1.67 44.94
C LYS A 330 -26.89 -0.60 45.24
N ASN A 331 -26.16 -0.66 46.36
CA ASN A 331 -25.28 0.44 46.79
C ASN A 331 -23.77 0.13 46.87
N SER A 332 -23.31 -1.03 46.38
CA SER A 332 -21.88 -1.39 46.42
C SER A 332 -21.22 -1.53 45.04
N LEU A 333 -21.97 -1.31 43.95
CA LEU A 333 -21.46 -1.41 42.59
C LEU A 333 -21.39 -0.01 41.99
N GLY A 334 -20.36 0.75 42.38
CA GLY A 334 -19.79 1.71 41.44
C GLY A 334 -19.35 0.91 40.23
N ALA A 335 -20.23 0.77 39.24
CA ALA A 335 -19.99 -0.02 38.06
C ALA A 335 -18.72 0.52 37.40
N ASP A 336 -17.64 -0.23 37.50
CA ASP A 336 -16.39 0.03 36.81
C ASP A 336 -16.74 0.07 35.32
N LYS A 337 -16.99 1.27 34.80
CA LYS A 337 -17.31 1.46 33.38
C LYS A 337 -16.14 0.83 32.65
N SER A 338 -16.43 -0.02 31.65
CA SER A 338 -15.34 -0.55 30.82
C SER A 338 -14.43 0.60 30.45
N VAL A 339 -13.13 0.44 30.59
CA VAL A 339 -12.13 1.30 29.94
C VAL A 339 -12.55 1.68 28.52
N TRP A 340 -13.10 0.71 27.78
CA TRP A 340 -13.58 0.86 26.41
C TRP A 340 -14.77 1.83 26.23
N GLN A 341 -15.48 2.17 27.31
CA GLN A 341 -16.57 3.16 27.31
C GLN A 341 -16.04 4.59 27.47
N THR A 342 -14.89 4.77 28.11
CA THR A 342 -14.38 6.10 28.51
C THR A 342 -13.10 6.49 27.80
N ILE A 343 -12.39 5.55 27.17
CA ILE A 343 -11.15 5.84 26.45
C ILE A 343 -11.40 6.78 25.27
N GLU A 344 -10.57 7.82 25.16
CA GLU A 344 -10.64 8.78 24.06
C GLU A 344 -9.75 8.28 22.90
N VAL A 345 -10.31 8.21 21.69
CA VAL A 345 -9.56 7.89 20.47
C VAL A 345 -9.40 9.16 19.66
N ILE A 346 -8.18 9.67 19.57
CA ILE A 346 -7.84 10.94 18.96
C ILE A 346 -7.15 10.68 17.62
N VAL A 347 -7.76 11.11 16.52
CA VAL A 347 -7.13 11.15 15.20
C VAL A 347 -6.61 12.56 14.96
N ASP A 348 -5.31 12.71 15.08
CA ASP A 348 -4.63 13.99 14.91
C ASP A 348 -4.02 14.12 13.52
N SER A 349 -4.90 14.14 12.52
CA SER A 349 -4.54 14.35 11.12
C SER A 349 -5.73 14.94 10.35
N PRO A 350 -5.63 16.20 9.86
CA PRO A 350 -6.68 16.80 9.04
C PRO A 350 -6.86 16.02 7.73
N MET A 351 -5.75 15.50 7.21
CA MET A 351 -5.73 14.66 6.03
C MET A 351 -6.47 13.33 6.27
N ALA A 352 -6.31 12.71 7.45
CA ALA A 352 -7.04 11.48 7.79
C ALA A 352 -8.56 11.72 7.90
N ALA A 353 -8.97 12.91 8.38
CA ALA A 353 -10.37 13.33 8.37
C ALA A 353 -10.93 13.37 6.94
N ASN A 354 -10.23 14.07 6.04
CA ASN A 354 -10.62 14.21 4.63
C ASN A 354 -10.67 12.85 3.92
N PHE A 355 -9.72 11.96 4.18
CA PHE A 355 -9.75 10.60 3.62
C PHE A 355 -10.88 9.76 4.18
N THR A 356 -11.19 9.90 5.46
CA THR A 356 -12.33 9.19 6.07
C THR A 356 -13.64 9.54 5.38
N GLU A 357 -13.82 10.79 4.96
CA GLU A 357 -14.99 11.20 4.16
C GLU A 357 -14.99 10.56 2.76
N GLN A 358 -13.83 10.45 2.09
CA GLN A 358 -13.75 9.71 0.82
C GLN A 358 -14.05 8.22 1.00
N TYR A 359 -13.53 7.58 2.07
CA TYR A 359 -13.87 6.20 2.41
C TYR A 359 -15.38 6.02 2.62
N LYS A 360 -16.05 6.97 3.28
CA LYS A 360 -17.51 6.96 3.44
C LYS A 360 -18.25 7.15 2.11
N LYS A 361 -17.73 7.97 1.19
CA LYS A 361 -18.32 8.17 -0.15
C LYS A 361 -18.25 6.89 -1.00
N PHE A 362 -17.13 6.16 -0.94
CA PHE A 362 -16.90 4.96 -1.75
C PHE A 362 -17.23 3.65 -1.02
N LYS A 363 -18.25 3.63 -0.14
CA LYS A 363 -18.74 2.40 0.54
C LYS A 363 -19.09 1.26 -0.43
N GLY A 364 -19.45 1.59 -1.67
CA GLY A 364 -19.69 0.61 -2.73
C GLY A 364 -18.47 -0.29 -3.02
N LEU A 365 -17.25 0.19 -2.76
CA LEU A 365 -16.01 -0.55 -2.93
C LEU A 365 -15.62 -1.39 -1.70
N TRP A 366 -16.33 -1.25 -0.58
CA TRP A 366 -16.02 -2.00 0.64
C TRP A 366 -16.29 -3.49 0.46
N ASP A 367 -15.63 -4.29 1.30
CA ASP A 367 -15.82 -5.72 1.38
C ASP A 367 -17.21 -6.10 1.93
N ALA A 368 -17.54 -7.38 1.86
CA ALA A 368 -18.85 -7.88 2.29
C ALA A 368 -19.05 -7.72 3.81
N GLU A 369 -18.01 -7.90 4.63
CA GLU A 369 -18.11 -7.77 6.08
C GLU A 369 -18.45 -6.33 6.48
N ALA A 370 -17.73 -5.34 5.95
CA ALA A 370 -17.94 -3.95 6.27
C ALA A 370 -19.30 -3.45 5.78
N LYS A 371 -19.74 -3.87 4.58
CA LYS A 371 -21.09 -3.60 4.09
C LYS A 371 -22.16 -4.18 5.02
N GLN A 372 -21.97 -5.40 5.51
CA GLN A 372 -22.88 -6.02 6.46
C GLN A 372 -22.93 -5.24 7.79
N LYS A 373 -21.79 -4.75 8.31
CA LYS A 373 -21.77 -3.91 9.52
C LYS A 373 -22.59 -2.64 9.34
N VAL A 374 -22.40 -1.94 8.22
CA VAL A 374 -23.16 -0.72 7.90
C VAL A 374 -24.66 -1.02 7.79
N SER A 375 -25.05 -2.12 7.15
CA SER A 375 -26.47 -2.53 7.05
C SER A 375 -27.13 -2.81 8.42
N LYS A 376 -26.32 -3.13 9.45
CA LYS A 376 -26.77 -3.34 10.83
C LYS A 376 -26.75 -2.04 11.67
N GLY A 377 -26.61 -0.88 11.04
CA GLY A 377 -26.55 0.41 11.71
C GLY A 377 -25.22 0.69 12.43
N ARG A 378 -24.16 -0.08 12.16
CA ARG A 378 -22.84 0.21 12.72
C ARG A 378 -22.09 1.23 11.87
N HIS A 379 -21.23 2.00 12.53
CA HIS A 379 -20.44 3.05 11.91
C HIS A 379 -18.94 2.85 12.21
N PRO A 380 -18.25 1.95 11.50
CA PRO A 380 -16.87 1.56 11.85
C PRO A 380 -15.83 2.68 11.79
N LEU A 381 -16.14 3.78 11.09
CA LEU A 381 -15.28 4.96 10.95
C LEU A 381 -15.86 6.21 11.63
N ASN A 382 -16.90 6.04 12.45
CA ASN A 382 -17.53 7.14 13.18
C ASN A 382 -18.23 6.60 14.44
N PHE A 383 -17.56 6.65 15.58
CA PHE A 383 -18.06 6.14 16.87
C PHE A 383 -17.84 7.19 17.97
N SER A 384 -18.61 7.11 19.06
CA SER A 384 -18.71 8.15 20.10
C SER A 384 -17.39 8.54 20.76
N GLN A 385 -16.44 7.62 20.82
CA GLN A 385 -15.12 7.82 21.43
C GLN A 385 -14.11 8.49 20.48
N LEU A 386 -14.46 8.69 19.20
CA LEU A 386 -13.56 9.22 18.18
C LEU A 386 -13.61 10.74 18.11
N TYR A 387 -12.45 11.37 18.32
CA TYR A 387 -12.23 12.81 18.17
C TYR A 387 -11.24 13.05 17.02
N THR A 388 -11.56 13.98 16.11
CA THR A 388 -10.67 14.31 14.99
C THR A 388 -10.21 15.76 15.12
N ILE A 389 -8.89 15.97 15.00
CA ILE A 389 -8.26 17.29 15.18
C ILE A 389 -7.91 17.88 13.82
N GLY A 390 -8.55 19.01 13.48
CA GLY A 390 -8.40 19.65 12.18
C GLY A 390 -7.29 20.70 12.12
N ASP A 391 -6.98 21.36 13.24
CA ASP A 391 -6.10 22.53 13.23
C ASP A 391 -4.97 22.46 14.27
N HIS A 392 -3.98 23.33 14.08
CA HIS A 392 -2.78 23.36 14.91
C HIS A 392 -3.07 23.84 16.36
N LYS A 393 -4.04 24.73 16.55
CA LYS A 393 -4.40 25.23 17.88
C LYS A 393 -5.03 24.12 18.73
N GLN A 394 -5.91 23.33 18.13
CA GLN A 394 -6.49 22.14 18.75
C GLN A 394 -5.42 21.09 19.06
N HIS A 395 -4.51 20.81 18.12
CA HIS A 395 -3.36 19.92 18.36
C HIS A 395 -2.56 20.31 19.62
N LEU A 396 -2.15 21.57 19.73
CA LEU A 396 -1.43 22.07 20.91
C LEU A 396 -2.26 21.97 22.20
N SER A 397 -3.56 22.22 22.10
CA SER A 397 -4.47 22.13 23.26
C SER A 397 -4.61 20.69 23.75
N VAL A 398 -4.72 19.73 22.82
CA VAL A 398 -4.77 18.29 23.14
C VAL A 398 -3.47 17.82 23.74
N MET A 399 -2.31 18.19 23.19
CA MET A 399 -1.02 17.86 23.80
C MET A 399 -0.91 18.34 25.24
N LYS A 400 -1.31 19.60 25.51
CA LYS A 400 -1.33 20.17 26.87
C LYS A 400 -2.32 19.44 27.79
N ALA A 401 -3.47 19.01 27.27
CA ALA A 401 -4.45 18.26 28.05
C ALA A 401 -3.94 16.86 28.40
N LEU A 402 -3.32 16.16 27.44
CA LEU A 402 -2.72 14.84 27.65
C LEU A 402 -1.53 14.89 28.62
N ALA A 403 -0.71 15.93 28.56
CA ALA A 403 0.39 16.13 29.49
C ALA A 403 -0.06 16.31 30.95
N LYS A 404 -1.31 16.78 31.18
CA LYS A 404 -1.91 16.86 32.52
C LYS A 404 -2.45 15.51 33.03
N ARG A 405 -2.50 14.48 32.19
CA ARG A 405 -2.87 13.08 32.51
C ARG A 405 -4.20 12.92 33.25
N ASN A 406 -5.26 13.57 32.78
CA ASN A 406 -6.57 13.44 33.40
C ASN A 406 -7.29 12.14 33.05
N LYS A 407 -6.95 11.50 31.92
CA LYS A 407 -7.58 10.29 31.38
C LYS A 407 -6.63 9.56 30.42
N PRO A 408 -6.75 8.24 30.24
CA PRO A 408 -6.01 7.53 29.21
C PRO A 408 -6.56 7.85 27.81
N ALA A 409 -5.66 7.88 26.83
CA ALA A 409 -6.04 8.21 25.45
C ALA A 409 -5.22 7.43 24.42
N ILE A 410 -5.85 7.16 23.27
CA ILE A 410 -5.18 6.67 22.07
C ILE A 410 -5.01 7.86 21.12
N VAL A 411 -3.80 8.09 20.64
CA VAL A 411 -3.49 9.12 19.65
C VAL A 411 -2.97 8.47 18.38
N ILE A 412 -3.73 8.60 17.30
CA ILE A 412 -3.34 8.22 15.94
C ILE A 412 -2.93 9.48 15.20
N ALA A 413 -1.67 9.59 14.79
CA ALA A 413 -1.16 10.77 14.10
C ALA A 413 -0.16 10.40 13.01
N ALA A 414 -0.05 11.29 12.01
CA ALA A 414 0.95 11.21 10.96
C ALA A 414 2.25 11.94 11.38
N SER A 415 3.44 11.54 10.91
CA SER A 415 3.68 10.53 9.86
C SER A 415 3.83 9.09 10.40
N GLY A 416 3.49 8.10 9.57
CA GLY A 416 3.48 6.68 9.94
C GLY A 416 4.85 6.05 10.19
N MET A 417 5.93 6.71 9.75
CA MET A 417 7.32 6.31 10.00
C MET A 417 8.08 7.28 10.93
N CYS A 418 7.33 8.17 11.61
CA CYS A 418 7.87 9.16 12.55
C CYS A 418 8.88 10.15 11.95
N ALA A 419 8.96 10.28 10.62
CA ALA A 419 9.87 11.21 9.94
C ALA A 419 9.44 12.69 10.00
N GLY A 420 8.31 13.00 10.64
CA GLY A 420 7.80 14.37 10.76
C GLY A 420 6.32 14.44 11.15
N GLY A 421 5.70 15.59 10.90
CA GLY A 421 4.27 15.80 11.15
C GLY A 421 3.91 15.91 12.64
N ARG A 422 2.62 15.74 12.97
CA ARG A 422 2.11 15.89 14.34
C ARG A 422 2.63 14.78 15.27
N MET A 423 2.91 13.58 14.75
CA MET A 423 3.49 12.48 15.52
C MET A 423 4.86 12.85 16.11
N MET A 424 5.67 13.62 15.38
CA MET A 424 6.95 14.14 15.90
C MET A 424 6.77 14.94 17.19
N ASN A 425 5.73 15.78 17.26
CA ASN A 425 5.44 16.56 18.46
C ASN A 425 5.05 15.68 19.64
N TYR A 426 4.22 14.66 19.40
CA TYR A 426 3.85 13.69 20.42
C TYR A 426 5.07 12.90 20.93
N LEU A 427 5.92 12.39 20.04
CA LEU A 427 7.11 11.65 20.43
C LEU A 427 8.04 12.50 21.31
N LYS A 428 8.35 13.73 20.89
CA LYS A 428 9.19 14.65 21.70
C LYS A 428 8.63 14.92 23.09
N GLN A 429 7.30 14.91 23.24
CA GLN A 429 6.64 15.16 24.52
C GLN A 429 6.52 13.92 25.42
N PHE A 430 6.32 12.74 24.83
CA PHE A 430 5.87 11.55 25.58
C PHE A 430 6.83 10.35 25.52
N ILE A 431 7.83 10.32 24.63
CA ILE A 431 8.73 9.15 24.49
C ILE A 431 9.57 8.86 25.74
N GLY A 432 9.85 9.89 26.55
CA GLY A 432 10.57 9.79 27.81
C GLY A 432 9.69 9.36 28.99
N ASP A 433 8.40 9.11 28.78
CA ASP A 433 7.44 8.74 29.82
C ASP A 433 7.19 7.23 29.85
N LYS A 434 7.37 6.61 31.03
CA LYS A 434 7.19 5.16 31.24
C LYS A 434 5.73 4.69 31.10
N THR A 435 4.78 5.61 31.21
CA THR A 435 3.34 5.34 31.02
C THR A 435 2.90 5.52 29.56
N THR A 436 3.83 5.83 28.65
CA THR A 436 3.53 5.91 27.22
C THR A 436 3.82 4.58 26.54
N ASP A 437 2.89 4.15 25.69
CA ASP A 437 3.08 3.03 24.79
C ASP A 437 3.14 3.55 23.35
N ILE A 438 4.16 3.16 22.58
CA ILE A 438 4.27 3.45 21.15
C ILE A 438 3.96 2.17 20.38
N LEU A 439 2.94 2.23 19.51
CA LEU A 439 2.43 1.10 18.78
C LEU A 439 2.69 1.25 17.28
N PHE A 440 3.70 0.57 16.78
CA PHE A 440 3.96 0.48 15.34
C PHE A 440 3.06 -0.57 14.69
N VAL A 441 2.32 -0.11 13.68
CA VAL A 441 1.28 -0.88 12.97
C VAL A 441 1.56 -0.92 11.46
N GLY A 442 2.78 -0.66 11.04
CA GLY A 442 3.17 -0.63 9.63
C GLY A 442 4.66 -0.84 9.48
N TYR A 443 5.11 -1.06 8.25
CA TYR A 443 6.52 -1.15 7.94
C TYR A 443 7.24 0.17 8.31
N GLN A 444 8.46 0.07 8.82
CA GLN A 444 9.31 1.21 9.17
C GLN A 444 10.61 1.09 8.37
N ALA A 445 10.76 1.97 7.38
CA ALA A 445 11.90 1.96 6.47
C ALA A 445 13.21 2.29 7.19
N GLN A 446 14.30 1.70 6.72
CA GLN A 446 15.64 2.02 7.22
C GLN A 446 15.93 3.53 7.10
N GLY A 447 16.60 4.10 8.10
CA GLY A 447 16.90 5.54 8.16
C GLY A 447 15.73 6.43 8.57
N THR A 448 14.62 5.85 9.05
CA THR A 448 13.51 6.62 9.65
C THR A 448 13.56 6.57 11.18
N PRO A 449 13.12 7.63 11.90
CA PRO A 449 13.09 7.60 13.36
C PRO A 449 12.23 6.47 13.92
N GLY A 450 11.18 6.05 13.20
CA GLY A 450 10.35 4.93 13.60
C GLY A 450 11.12 3.60 13.64
N ARG A 451 12.02 3.37 12.66
CA ARG A 451 12.92 2.20 12.65
C ARG A 451 13.92 2.26 13.81
N ASP A 452 14.48 3.43 14.09
CA ASP A 452 15.41 3.61 15.20
C ASP A 452 14.74 3.32 16.54
N ILE A 453 13.53 3.85 16.77
CA ILE A 453 12.76 3.56 17.98
C ILE A 453 12.54 2.05 18.14
N GLN A 454 12.14 1.34 17.08
CA GLN A 454 11.98 -0.12 17.13
C GLN A 454 13.28 -0.86 17.50
N GLN A 455 14.43 -0.39 17.02
CA GLN A 455 15.73 -1.02 17.22
C GLN A 455 16.34 -0.73 18.61
N PHE A 456 16.18 0.50 19.10
CA PHE A 456 16.87 0.97 20.30
C PHE A 456 16.02 0.88 21.58
N ALA A 457 14.68 0.76 21.48
CA ALA A 457 13.80 0.75 22.66
C ALA A 457 14.10 -0.33 23.70
N ASN A 458 14.58 -1.51 23.28
CA ASN A 458 14.90 -2.62 24.19
C ASN A 458 16.38 -2.63 24.64
N LYS A 459 17.18 -1.64 24.22
CA LYS A 459 18.59 -1.55 24.61
C LYS A 459 18.72 -0.74 25.90
N PHE A 460 19.74 -1.06 26.69
CA PHE A 460 20.11 -0.25 27.84
C PHE A 460 20.46 1.18 27.38
N ASN A 461 19.81 2.20 27.97
CA ASN A 461 19.89 3.60 27.54
C ASN A 461 19.56 3.82 26.05
N GLY A 462 18.55 3.09 25.55
CA GLY A 462 17.98 3.28 24.23
C GLY A 462 17.56 4.73 23.98
N TYR A 463 17.88 5.26 22.81
CA TYR A 463 17.57 6.63 22.43
C TYR A 463 17.15 6.72 20.95
N VAL A 464 16.54 7.85 20.60
CA VAL A 464 16.28 8.25 19.22
C VAL A 464 16.65 9.73 19.05
N GLU A 465 17.11 10.10 17.86
CA GLU A 465 17.31 11.50 17.48
C GLU A 465 16.11 12.04 16.72
N LEU A 466 15.55 13.16 17.20
CA LEU A 466 14.40 13.84 16.62
C LEU A 466 14.72 15.33 16.49
N ASP A 467 14.75 15.86 15.27
CA ASP A 467 15.22 17.23 14.94
C ASP A 467 16.56 17.57 15.63
N ASP A 468 17.58 16.73 15.38
CA ASP A 468 18.96 16.88 15.86
C ASP A 468 19.09 16.92 17.39
N LYS A 469 18.08 16.42 18.12
CA LYS A 469 18.09 16.29 19.57
C LYS A 469 17.86 14.85 19.98
N ARG A 470 18.67 14.39 20.94
CA ARG A 470 18.55 13.06 21.52
C ARG A 470 17.43 13.01 22.57
N TYR A 471 16.59 11.99 22.47
CA TYR A 471 15.53 11.66 23.44
C TYR A 471 15.71 10.24 23.94
N ASP A 472 15.67 10.04 25.26
CA ASP A 472 15.71 8.72 25.87
C ASP A 472 14.36 8.01 25.67
N ILE A 473 14.42 6.72 25.30
CA ILE A 473 13.24 5.90 25.07
C ILE A 473 12.89 5.20 26.38
N ASN A 474 11.94 5.79 27.13
CA ASN A 474 11.37 5.17 28.34
C ASN A 474 9.98 4.59 28.10
N ALA A 475 9.33 4.99 26.99
CA ALA A 475 8.06 4.44 26.55
C ALA A 475 8.19 2.96 26.19
N ALA A 476 7.13 2.18 26.43
CA ALA A 476 7.06 0.81 25.96
C ALA A 476 6.80 0.79 24.45
N VAL A 477 7.62 0.07 23.69
CA VAL A 477 7.51 -0.01 22.23
C VAL A 477 6.99 -1.36 21.79
N HIS A 478 5.92 -1.34 21.00
CA HIS A 478 5.24 -2.52 20.49
C HIS A 478 5.21 -2.47 18.96
N THR A 479 5.40 -3.63 18.34
CA THR A 479 5.22 -3.78 16.89
C THR A 479 4.19 -4.86 16.63
N LEU A 480 3.05 -4.49 16.04
CA LEU A 480 2.00 -5.44 15.69
C LEU A 480 2.12 -5.82 14.22
N SER A 481 2.64 -7.01 13.97
CA SER A 481 2.67 -7.59 12.62
C SER A 481 1.25 -7.89 12.12
N GLY A 482 1.08 -7.91 10.80
CA GLY A 482 -0.16 -8.22 10.08
C GLY A 482 -1.28 -7.18 10.17
N TYR A 483 -1.11 -6.08 10.90
CA TYR A 483 -1.71 -4.82 10.50
C TYR A 483 -0.86 -4.19 9.39
N SER A 484 -0.19 -4.94 8.50
CA SER A 484 0.31 -4.34 7.27
C SER A 484 -0.82 -4.34 6.25
N ALA A 485 -0.81 -3.35 5.34
CA ALA A 485 -1.75 -3.29 4.23
C ALA A 485 -1.22 -4.15 3.07
N HIS A 486 0.08 -4.50 3.10
CA HIS A 486 0.72 -5.36 2.11
C HIS A 486 0.44 -6.83 2.38
N ALA A 487 0.32 -7.61 1.30
CA ALA A 487 0.29 -9.05 1.34
C ALA A 487 1.56 -9.59 2.01
N ASP A 488 1.42 -10.66 2.77
CA ASP A 488 2.56 -11.42 3.23
C ASP A 488 3.11 -12.35 2.12
N GLN A 489 4.23 -13.00 2.39
CA GLN A 489 4.82 -14.01 1.51
C GLN A 489 3.78 -15.02 1.01
N ALA A 490 2.95 -15.59 1.90
CA ALA A 490 1.91 -16.52 1.49
C ALA A 490 0.88 -15.87 0.56
N GLY A 491 0.48 -14.63 0.81
CA GLY A 491 -0.39 -13.84 -0.07
C GLY A 491 0.21 -13.61 -1.44
N LEU A 492 1.47 -13.16 -1.51
CA LEU A 492 2.23 -12.91 -2.75
C LEU A 492 2.38 -14.20 -3.58
N VAL A 493 2.83 -15.28 -2.94
CA VAL A 493 2.96 -16.61 -3.56
C VAL A 493 1.60 -17.11 -4.05
N ASN A 494 0.54 -16.96 -3.27
CA ASN A 494 -0.81 -17.36 -3.67
C ASN A 494 -1.37 -16.54 -4.82
N PHE A 495 -1.00 -15.24 -4.93
CA PHE A 495 -1.38 -14.39 -6.04
C PHE A 495 -0.94 -15.02 -7.37
N VAL A 496 0.28 -15.57 -7.44
CA VAL A 496 0.80 -16.29 -8.61
C VAL A 496 0.25 -17.72 -8.71
N LYS A 497 0.22 -18.49 -7.61
CA LYS A 497 -0.27 -19.88 -7.59
C LYS A 497 -1.73 -20.03 -8.01
N ARG A 498 -2.55 -18.98 -7.91
CA ARG A 498 -3.96 -19.03 -8.31
C ARG A 498 -4.24 -18.51 -9.73
N MET A 499 -3.25 -18.01 -10.47
CA MET A 499 -3.42 -17.67 -11.88
C MET A 499 -3.69 -18.94 -12.70
N HIS A 500 -4.60 -18.89 -13.69
CA HIS A 500 -4.85 -20.04 -14.57
C HIS A 500 -3.69 -20.26 -15.54
N HIS A 501 -3.15 -19.18 -16.10
CA HIS A 501 -1.92 -19.20 -16.89
C HIS A 501 -0.81 -18.47 -16.14
N LYS A 502 0.24 -19.22 -15.78
CA LYS A 502 1.38 -18.71 -15.03
C LYS A 502 2.25 -17.80 -15.89
N PRO A 503 2.87 -16.76 -15.29
CA PRO A 503 3.89 -15.97 -15.97
C PRO A 503 5.09 -16.84 -16.32
N SER A 504 5.65 -16.62 -17.50
CA SER A 504 6.96 -17.14 -17.87
C SER A 504 8.08 -16.19 -17.42
N HIS A 505 7.75 -14.95 -17.07
CA HIS A 505 8.70 -13.97 -16.55
C HIS A 505 8.14 -13.23 -15.31
N ILE A 506 8.86 -13.27 -14.19
CA ILE A 506 8.57 -12.50 -12.99
C ILE A 506 9.74 -11.56 -12.68
N LYS A 507 9.45 -10.27 -12.50
CA LYS A 507 10.35 -9.26 -11.95
C LYS A 507 9.90 -8.86 -10.55
N ILE A 508 10.78 -8.95 -9.57
CA ILE A 508 10.50 -8.63 -8.17
C ILE A 508 11.03 -7.22 -7.85
N VAL A 509 10.17 -6.38 -7.26
CA VAL A 509 10.42 -4.97 -6.91
C VAL A 509 9.87 -4.67 -5.51
N HIS A 510 10.07 -3.45 -5.01
CA HIS A 510 9.33 -2.90 -3.87
C HIS A 510 9.46 -3.71 -2.57
N GLY A 511 10.71 -3.96 -2.17
CA GLY A 511 11.10 -4.77 -1.02
C GLY A 511 12.58 -4.63 -0.71
N ASP A 512 12.94 -4.87 0.55
CA ASP A 512 14.33 -4.99 0.97
C ASP A 512 15.01 -6.19 0.28
N GLU A 513 16.33 -6.15 0.12
CA GLU A 513 17.09 -7.20 -0.59
C GLU A 513 16.79 -8.62 -0.10
N GLU A 514 16.76 -8.82 1.22
CA GLU A 514 16.42 -10.12 1.82
C GLU A 514 15.01 -10.58 1.43
N ALA A 515 14.02 -9.67 1.50
CA ALA A 515 12.65 -9.98 1.13
C ALA A 515 12.50 -10.34 -0.36
N LYS A 516 13.23 -9.65 -1.24
CA LYS A 516 13.29 -9.95 -2.67
C LYS A 516 13.90 -11.32 -2.94
N GLN A 517 15.03 -11.64 -2.32
CA GLN A 517 15.74 -12.92 -2.48
C GLN A 517 14.94 -14.12 -1.98
N VAL A 518 14.30 -13.98 -0.80
CA VAL A 518 13.46 -15.05 -0.25
C VAL A 518 12.23 -15.29 -1.15
N LEU A 519 11.59 -14.22 -1.63
CA LEU A 519 10.45 -14.35 -2.54
C LEU A 519 10.85 -14.93 -3.90
N GLN A 520 12.02 -14.56 -4.44
CA GLN A 520 12.59 -15.14 -5.65
C GLN A 520 12.73 -16.67 -5.51
N SER A 521 13.32 -17.12 -4.42
CA SER A 521 13.51 -18.55 -4.12
C SER A 521 12.16 -19.29 -4.05
N CYS A 522 11.15 -18.65 -3.45
CA CYS A 522 9.79 -19.18 -3.39
C CYS A 522 9.20 -19.34 -4.80
N TYR A 523 9.36 -18.34 -5.68
CA TYR A 523 8.88 -18.43 -7.05
C TYR A 523 9.64 -19.47 -7.88
N GLN A 524 10.96 -19.59 -7.73
CA GLN A 524 11.76 -20.59 -8.43
C GLN A 524 11.32 -22.01 -8.08
N THR A 525 10.91 -22.22 -6.83
CA THR A 525 10.37 -23.50 -6.36
C THR A 525 9.02 -23.83 -7.00
N ILE A 526 8.13 -22.85 -7.17
CA ILE A 526 6.76 -23.10 -7.68
C ILE A 526 6.64 -22.99 -9.21
N LEU A 527 7.62 -22.38 -9.87
CA LEU A 527 7.67 -22.14 -11.32
C LEU A 527 9.11 -22.35 -11.84
N PRO A 528 9.60 -23.61 -11.91
CA PRO A 528 10.99 -23.90 -12.25
C PRO A 528 11.38 -23.48 -13.67
N ASP A 529 10.41 -23.43 -14.59
CA ASP A 529 10.64 -23.06 -16.00
C ASP A 529 10.47 -21.55 -16.25
N ALA A 530 10.06 -20.77 -15.23
CA ALA A 530 9.88 -19.33 -15.37
C ALA A 530 11.20 -18.59 -15.12
N PHE A 531 11.44 -17.54 -15.90
CA PHE A 531 12.54 -16.62 -15.65
C PHE A 531 12.15 -15.67 -14.52
N ILE A 532 12.85 -15.76 -13.39
CA ILE A 532 12.54 -14.99 -12.17
C ILE A 532 13.76 -14.18 -11.79
N GLU A 533 13.63 -12.86 -11.86
CA GLU A 533 14.71 -11.91 -11.56
C GLU A 533 14.26 -10.87 -10.53
N ILE A 534 15.23 -10.39 -9.76
CA ILE A 534 15.09 -9.17 -8.98
C ILE A 534 15.38 -8.02 -9.96
N ALA A 535 14.55 -6.98 -9.94
CA ALA A 535 14.82 -5.81 -10.78
C ALA A 535 16.16 -5.17 -10.40
N GLU A 536 16.83 -4.58 -11.38
CA GLU A 536 18.08 -3.81 -11.25
C GLU A 536 17.91 -2.39 -11.77
#